data_AF-A0A960BAZ3-F1
#
_entry.id   AF-A0A960BAZ3-F1
#
_cell.length_a   1.000
_cell.length_b   1.000
_cell.length_c   1.000
_cell.angle_alpha   90.00
_cell.angle_beta   90.00
_cell.angle_gamma   90.00
#
_symmetry.space_group_name_H-M   'P 1'
#
loop_
_entity.id
_entity.type
_entity.pdbx_description
1 polymer ?
#
loop_
_entity_poly.entity_id
_entity_poly.type
_entity_poly.pdbx_seq_one_letter_code
_entity_poly.pdbx_strand_id
1 'polypeptide(L)' 'GGGDGTTTPTEPTQPTEPGGTNTPTNQAGAVADMKKADAAFTAAETALRNGDLAEYQKQVEIAKTALGDALDKMGVK' A
#
# COMPACT_ATOMS: atom_id res chain seq x y z
N GLY A 1 10.55 66.52 -4.80
CA GLY A 1 10.53 65.13 -4.28
C GLY A 1 9.24 64.94 -3.53
N GLY A 2 8.56 63.80 -3.53
CA GLY A 2 8.90 62.45 -4.01
C GLY A 2 7.62 61.70 -4.37
N GLY A 3 7.76 60.61 -5.12
CA GLY A 3 6.68 59.96 -5.85
C GLY A 3 5.73 59.10 -5.02
N ASP A 4 4.48 59.09 -5.46
CA ASP A 4 3.41 58.19 -5.03
C ASP A 4 3.67 56.78 -5.56
N GLY A 5 4.37 55.97 -4.77
CA GLY A 5 4.56 54.54 -5.01
C GLY A 5 3.47 53.73 -4.31
N THR A 6 2.32 53.52 -4.95
CA THR A 6 1.34 52.53 -4.50
C THR A 6 1.92 51.13 -4.75
N THR A 7 2.50 50.52 -3.72
CA THR A 7 2.89 49.10 -3.76
C THR A 7 1.69 48.25 -3.37
N THR A 8 0.98 47.71 -4.35
CA THR A 8 -0.03 46.66 -4.14
C THR A 8 0.66 45.43 -3.54
N PRO A 9 0.19 44.88 -2.40
CA PRO A 9 0.76 43.64 -1.86
C PRO A 9 0.38 42.48 -2.78
N THR A 10 1.37 41.75 -3.29
CA THR A 10 1.15 40.47 -3.96
C THR A 10 0.79 39.43 -2.91
N GLU A 11 -0.39 38.83 -3.03
CA GLU A 11 -0.85 37.73 -2.17
C GLU A 11 0.09 36.52 -2.34
N PRO A 12 0.50 35.84 -1.25
CA PRO A 12 1.34 34.66 -1.36
C PRO A 12 0.56 33.54 -2.04
N THR A 13 1.07 33.03 -3.16
CA THR A 13 0.53 31.84 -3.82
C THR A 13 0.65 30.64 -2.89
N GLN A 14 -0.50 29.99 -2.62
CA GLN A 14 -0.58 28.75 -1.86
C GLN A 14 0.36 27.69 -2.46
N PRO A 15 1.10 26.92 -1.65
CA PRO A 15 1.88 25.80 -2.15
C PRO A 15 0.95 24.82 -2.87
N THR A 16 1.26 24.50 -4.13
CA THR A 16 0.61 23.39 -4.82
C THR A 16 0.97 22.12 -4.05
N GLU A 17 -0.03 21.45 -3.49
CA GLU A 17 0.13 20.14 -2.88
C GLU A 17 0.82 19.22 -3.91
N PRO A 18 1.86 18.46 -3.54
CA PRO A 18 2.47 17.53 -4.47
C PRO A 18 1.33 16.66 -5.01
N GLY A 19 1.17 16.64 -6.34
CA GLY A 19 0.28 15.71 -7.03
C GLY A 19 0.81 14.30 -6.86
N GLY A 20 0.79 13.79 -5.63
CA GLY A 20 0.89 12.38 -5.35
C GLY A 20 -0.31 11.76 -6.01
N THR A 21 -0.05 10.83 -6.92
CA THR A 21 -1.05 10.00 -7.57
C THR A 21 -1.95 9.34 -6.53
N ASN A 22 -3.02 10.05 -6.14
CA ASN A 22 -4.13 9.56 -5.33
C ASN A 22 -4.99 8.64 -6.22
N THR A 23 -4.37 7.61 -6.81
CA THR A 23 -5.14 6.43 -7.17
C THR A 23 -5.71 5.95 -5.84
N PRO A 24 -7.03 5.81 -5.67
CA PRO A 24 -7.57 5.21 -4.46
C PRO A 24 -6.96 3.82 -4.37
N THR A 25 -5.94 3.69 -3.50
CA THR A 25 -5.37 2.39 -3.16
C THR A 25 -6.54 1.60 -2.60
N ASN A 26 -6.79 0.41 -3.15
CA ASN A 26 -7.87 -0.44 -2.67
C ASN A 26 -7.45 -1.02 -1.31
N GLN A 27 -7.42 -0.17 -0.28
CA GLN A 27 -6.90 -0.48 1.05
C GLN A 27 -7.69 -1.62 1.68
N ALA A 28 -9.02 -1.65 1.49
CA ALA A 28 -9.85 -2.74 1.95
C ALA A 28 -9.48 -4.07 1.27
N GLY A 29 -9.25 -4.05 -0.04
CA GLY A 29 -8.74 -5.22 -0.77
C GLY A 29 -7.36 -5.65 -0.31
N ALA A 30 -6.43 -4.72 -0.11
CA ALA A 30 -5.10 -5.01 0.41
C ALA A 30 -5.14 -5.64 1.81
N VAL A 31 -6.00 -5.13 2.70
CA VAL A 31 -6.21 -5.71 4.04
C VAL A 31 -6.81 -7.10 3.96
N ALA A 32 -7.74 -7.35 3.03
CA ALA A 32 -8.30 -8.68 2.82
C ALA A 32 -7.24 -9.67 2.33
N ASP A 33 -6.38 -9.25 1.41
CA ASP A 33 -5.28 -10.07 0.90
C ASP A 33 -4.20 -10.32 1.96
N MET A 34 -3.87 -9.34 2.80
CA MET A 34 -2.98 -9.55 3.94
C MET A 34 -3.53 -10.58 4.93
N LYS A 35 -4.83 -10.54 5.24
CA LYS A 35 -5.48 -11.55 6.09
C LYS A 35 -5.43 -12.93 5.47
N LYS A 36 -5.58 -13.02 4.15
CA LYS A 36 -5.45 -14.29 3.42
C LYS A 36 -4.00 -14.82 3.49
N ALA A 37 -3.01 -13.96 3.36
CA ALA A 37 -1.61 -14.33 3.51
C ALA A 37 -1.29 -14.84 4.92
N ASP A 38 -1.79 -14.15 5.95
CA ASP A 38 -1.62 -14.55 7.36
C ASP A 38 -2.23 -15.93 7.67
N ALA A 39 -3.46 -16.17 7.18
CA ALA A 39 -4.12 -17.47 7.33
C ALA A 39 -3.35 -18.59 6.61
N ALA A 40 -2.83 -18.30 5.41
CA ALA A 40 -2.03 -19.26 4.65
C ALA A 40 -0.69 -19.56 5.34
N PHE A 41 -0.01 -18.56 5.92
CA PHE A 41 1.19 -18.81 6.73
C PHE A 41 0.90 -19.63 7.98
N THR A 42 -0.22 -19.37 8.66
CA THR A 42 -0.64 -20.19 9.81
C THR A 42 -0.87 -21.65 9.39
N ALA A 43 -1.55 -21.88 8.27
CA ALA A 43 -1.75 -23.23 7.72
C ALA A 43 -0.43 -23.88 7.29
N ALA A 44 0.48 -23.12 6.69
CA ALA A 44 1.82 -23.58 6.32
C ALA A 44 2.60 -24.03 7.56
N GLU A 45 2.61 -23.22 8.63
CA GLU A 45 3.26 -23.57 9.91
C GLU A 45 2.69 -24.86 10.51
N THR A 46 1.36 -25.04 10.49
CA THR A 46 0.73 -26.29 10.91
C THR A 46 1.17 -27.47 10.03
N ALA A 47 1.18 -27.30 8.71
CA ALA A 47 1.62 -28.33 7.78
C ALA A 47 3.09 -28.72 8.01
N LEU A 48 3.97 -27.73 8.23
CA LEU A 48 5.38 -27.94 8.53
C LEU A 48 5.57 -28.76 9.81
N ARG A 49 4.81 -28.45 10.88
CA ARG A 49 4.83 -29.21 12.14
C ARG A 49 4.32 -30.64 11.98
N ASN A 50 3.39 -30.85 11.07
CA ASN A 50 2.83 -32.17 10.77
C ASN A 50 3.68 -32.96 9.76
N GLY A 51 4.76 -32.37 9.23
CA GLY A 51 5.60 -32.97 8.19
C GLY A 51 4.95 -33.00 6.80
N ASP A 52 3.87 -32.26 6.59
CA ASP A 52 3.17 -32.15 5.30
C ASP A 52 3.84 -31.06 4.44
N LEU A 53 4.93 -31.46 3.77
CA LEU A 53 5.67 -30.55 2.89
C LEU A 53 4.85 -30.09 1.68
N ALA A 54 3.93 -30.93 1.18
CA ALA A 54 3.11 -30.60 0.02
C ALA A 54 2.09 -29.51 0.37
N GLU A 55 1.41 -29.64 1.51
CA GLU A 55 0.50 -28.60 1.98
C GLU A 55 1.26 -27.34 2.40
N TYR A 56 2.44 -27.45 3.02
CA TYR A 56 3.30 -26.30 3.31
C TYR A 56 3.61 -25.51 2.04
N GLN A 57 4.11 -26.17 0.99
CA GLN A 57 4.47 -25.51 -0.27
C GLN A 57 3.26 -24.83 -0.91
N LYS A 58 2.12 -25.50 -0.95
CA LYS A 58 0.86 -24.95 -1.46
C LYS A 58 0.44 -23.70 -0.70
N GLN A 59 0.48 -23.74 0.63
CA GLN A 59 0.09 -22.61 1.47
C GLN A 59 1.07 -21.44 1.35
N VAL A 60 2.36 -21.71 1.22
CA VAL A 60 3.39 -20.68 0.96
C VAL A 60 3.13 -19.97 -0.37
N GLU A 61 2.79 -20.68 -1.44
CA GLU A 61 2.46 -20.04 -2.73
C GLU A 61 1.20 -19.18 -2.62
N ILE A 62 0.16 -19.66 -1.93
CA ILE A 62 -1.06 -18.87 -1.66
C ILE A 62 -0.71 -17.58 -0.91
N ALA A 63 0.15 -17.67 0.11
CA ALA A 63 0.57 -16.52 0.91
C ALA A 63 1.35 -15.50 0.07
N LYS A 64 2.27 -15.96 -0.78
CA LYS A 64 3.04 -15.09 -1.68
C LYS A 64 2.14 -14.37 -2.69
N THR A 65 1.19 -15.08 -3.32
CA THR A 65 0.24 -14.47 -4.25
C THR A 65 -0.58 -13.40 -3.56
N ALA A 66 -1.14 -13.71 -2.38
CA ALA A 66 -1.92 -12.74 -1.62
C ALA A 66 -1.09 -11.52 -1.18
N LEU A 67 0.18 -11.72 -0.80
CA LEU A 67 1.06 -10.60 -0.46
C LEU A 67 1.36 -9.70 -1.67
N GLY A 68 1.64 -10.30 -2.84
CA GLY A 68 1.82 -9.54 -4.08
C GLY A 68 0.56 -8.73 -4.45
N ASP A 69 -0.60 -9.39 -4.38
CA ASP A 69 -1.92 -8.78 -4.60
C ASP A 69 -2.20 -7.62 -3.64
N ALA A 70 -1.77 -7.74 -2.38
CA ALA A 70 -1.91 -6.69 -1.38
C ALA A 70 -0.98 -5.50 -1.69
N LEU A 71 0.28 -5.76 -2.05
CA LEU A 71 1.27 -4.74 -2.39
C LEU A 71 0.83 -3.93 -3.62
N ASP A 72 0.38 -4.61 -4.68
CA ASP A 72 -0.16 -3.98 -5.88
C ASP A 72 -1.37 -3.07 -5.54
N LYS A 73 -2.28 -3.52 -4.67
CA LYS A 73 -3.45 -2.73 -4.23
C LYS A 73 -3.08 -1.55 -3.33
N MET A 74 -1.96 -1.62 -2.61
CA MET A 74 -1.39 -0.52 -1.84
C MET A 74 -0.55 0.44 -2.71
N GLY A 75 -0.38 0.15 -4.00
CA GLY A 75 0.47 0.96 -4.89
C GLY A 75 1.96 0.86 -4.56
N VAL A 76 2.36 -0.21 -3.86
CA VAL A 76 3.76 -0.51 -3.54
C VAL A 76 4.25 -1.48 -4.61
N LYS A 77 5.00 -0.98 -5.59
CA LYS A 77 5.61 -1.76 -6.68
C LYS A 77 7.12 -1.63 -6.66
#